data_AF-I0GV78-F1
#
_entry.id   AF-I0GV78-F1
#
_cell.length_a   1.000
_cell.length_b   1.000
_cell.length_c   1.000
_cell.angle_alpha   90.00
_cell.angle_beta   90.00
_cell.angle_gamma   90.00
#
_symmetry.space_group_name_H-M   'P 1'
#
loop_
_entity.id
_entity.type
_entity.pdbx_description
1 polymer ?
#
loop_
_entity_poly.entity_id
_entity_poly.type
_entity_poly.pdbx_seq_one_letter_code
_entity_poly.pdbx_strand_id
1 'polypeptide(L)' 'MNIGDKVFTPRFCTVKIEKVFDNYHDANNDGYNVPTYYNGECYVFGKTVDLHHMVFAAVEK' A
#
# COMPACT_ATOMS: atom_id res chain seq x y z
N MET A 1 -5.15 6.14 8.29
CA MET A 1 -5.16 4.69 7.97
C MET A 1 -4.23 3.99 8.95
N ASN A 2 -4.63 2.84 9.49
CA ASN A 2 -3.86 2.09 10.48
C ASN A 2 -3.41 0.73 9.93
N ILE A 3 -2.36 0.18 10.55
CA ILE A 3 -1.95 -1.21 10.32
C ILE A 3 -3.12 -2.13 10.67
N GLY A 4 -3.47 -3.03 9.75
CA GLY A 4 -4.59 -3.96 9.91
C GLY A 4 -5.87 -3.54 9.20
N ASP A 5 -6.01 -2.28 8.82
CA ASP A 5 -7.18 -1.79 8.09
C ASP A 5 -7.33 -2.50 6.74
N LYS A 6 -8.59 -2.70 6.33
CA LYS A 6 -8.93 -3.24 5.01
C LYS A 6 -9.50 -2.14 4.14
N VAL A 7 -8.94 -1.97 2.95
CA VAL A 7 -9.39 -0.97 1.98
C VAL A 7 -9.60 -1.57 0.61
N PHE A 8 -10.60 -1.07 -0.10
CA PHE A 8 -10.83 -1.42 -1.49
C PHE A 8 -9.94 -0.56 -2.39
N THR A 9 -9.13 -1.22 -3.23
CA THR A 9 -8.33 -0.61 -4.28
C THR A 9 -8.85 -1.07 -5.64
N PRO A 10 -8.89 -0.20 -6.67
CA PRO A 10 -9.35 -0.60 -8.00
C PRO A 10 -8.56 -1.75 -8.62
N ARG A 11 -7.24 -1.81 -8.35
CA ARG A 11 -6.36 -2.81 -8.97
C ARG A 11 -6.33 -4.16 -8.26
N PHE A 12 -6.45 -4.17 -6.93
CA PHE A 12 -6.25 -5.37 -6.11
C PHE A 12 -7.46 -5.70 -5.22
N CYS A 13 -8.62 -5.11 -5.49
CA CYS A 13 -9.84 -5.26 -4.68
C CYS A 13 -9.55 -4.93 -3.20
N THR A 14 -10.05 -5.72 -2.25
CA THR A 14 -9.84 -5.48 -0.82
C THR A 14 -8.46 -5.97 -0.38
N VAL A 15 -7.62 -5.06 0.09
CA VAL A 15 -6.27 -5.34 0.62
C VAL A 15 -6.19 -4.99 2.10
N LYS A 16 -5.27 -5.62 2.82
CA LYS A 16 -4.96 -5.31 4.22
C LYS A 16 -3.68 -4.48 4.28
N ILE A 17 -3.69 -3.41 5.06
CA ILE A 17 -2.52 -2.56 5.27
C ILE A 17 -1.58 -3.20 6.28
N GLU A 18 -0.33 -3.44 5.87
CA GLU A 18 0.72 -4.04 6.70
C GLU A 18 1.64 -2.98 7.30
N LYS A 19 1.81 -1.85 6.61
CA LYS A 19 2.71 -0.78 7.04
C LYS A 19 2.14 0.60 6.69
N VAL A 20 2.54 1.61 7.45
CA VAL A 20 2.20 3.01 7.21
C VAL A 20 3.50 3.79 7.14
N PHE A 21 3.61 4.70 6.17
CA PHE A 21 4.75 5.59 5.98
C PHE A 21 4.29 7.04 5.93
N ASP A 22 5.15 7.94 6.44
CA ASP A 22 4.88 9.38 6.45
C ASP A 22 5.10 10.01 5.06
N ASN A 23 5.92 9.38 4.20
CA ASN A 23 6.22 9.91 2.88
C ASN A 23 6.49 8.78 1.86
N TYR A 24 6.34 9.12 0.58
CA TYR A 24 6.55 8.18 -0.53
C TYR A 24 8.00 7.73 -0.68
N HIS A 25 8.98 8.55 -0.31
CA HIS A 25 10.38 8.21 -0.46
C HIS A 25 10.76 6.98 0.37
N ASP A 26 10.33 6.94 1.64
CA ASP A 26 10.60 5.82 2.54
C ASP A 26 9.86 4.55 2.10
N ALA A 27 8.61 4.69 1.65
CA ALA A 27 7.83 3.58 1.11
C ALA A 27 8.52 2.98 -0.13
N ASN A 28 8.96 3.83 -1.06
CA ASN A 28 9.66 3.40 -2.26
C ASN A 28 11.01 2.76 -1.96
N ASN A 29 11.77 3.26 -0.97
CA ASN A 29 13.03 2.66 -0.53
C ASN A 29 12.84 1.27 0.07
N ASP A 30 11.70 1.03 0.76
CA ASP A 30 11.31 -0.31 1.23
C ASP A 30 10.64 -1.16 0.13
N GLY A 31 10.54 -0.67 -1.11
CA GLY A 31 10.02 -1.42 -2.27
C GLY A 31 8.50 -1.34 -2.49
N TYR A 32 7.79 -0.48 -1.76
CA TYR A 32 6.37 -0.19 -2.01
C TYR A 32 6.22 0.82 -3.14
N ASN A 33 6.32 0.35 -4.38
CA ASN A 33 6.29 1.18 -5.59
C ASN A 33 5.19 0.80 -6.60
N VAL A 34 4.42 -0.25 -6.32
CA VAL A 34 3.34 -0.68 -7.21
C VAL A 34 2.07 0.13 -6.94
N PRO A 35 1.57 0.92 -7.89
CA PRO A 35 0.36 1.73 -7.66
C PRO A 35 -0.88 0.84 -7.58
N THR A 36 -1.76 1.13 -6.63
CA THR A 36 -3.06 0.45 -6.46
C THR A 36 -4.25 1.26 -6.98
N TYR A 37 -4.02 2.54 -7.30
CA TYR A 37 -5.04 3.54 -7.67
C TYR A 37 -6.11 3.78 -6.60
N TYR A 38 -5.78 3.52 -5.34
CA TYR A 38 -6.62 3.93 -4.22
C TYR A 38 -6.80 5.45 -4.20
N ASN A 39 -8.05 5.90 -4.17
CA ASN A 39 -8.41 7.32 -4.15
C ASN A 39 -9.12 7.66 -2.83
N GLY A 40 -8.36 7.66 -1.73
CA GLY A 40 -8.83 8.05 -0.39
C GLY A 40 -7.99 9.17 0.20
N GLU A 41 -7.93 9.24 1.53
CA GLU A 41 -7.18 10.28 2.27
C GLU A 41 -5.66 10.10 2.19
N CYS A 42 -5.20 8.88 1.91
CA CYS A 42 -3.79 8.51 1.74
C CYS A 42 -3.56 7.83 0.39
N TYR A 43 -2.30 7.58 0.04
CA TYR A 43 -1.94 6.67 -1.04
C TYR A 43 -1.79 5.24 -0.52
N VAL A 44 -2.05 4.26 -1.39
CA VAL A 44 -1.78 2.85 -1.09
C VAL A 44 -0.89 2.27 -2.17
N PHE A 45 0.24 1.71 -1.76
CA PHE A 45 1.22 1.07 -2.63
C PHE A 45 1.39 -0.39 -2.28
N GLY A 46 1.63 -1.21 -3.30
CA GLY A 46 1.97 -2.62 -3.16
C GLY A 46 3.47 -2.87 -3.28
N LYS A 47 3.93 -3.94 -2.64
CA LYS A 47 5.26 -4.53 -2.77
C LYS A 47 5.11 -6.03 -3.03
N THR A 48 5.78 -6.55 -4.04
CA THR A 48 5.84 -8.00 -4.31
C THR A 48 6.80 -8.65 -3.33
N VAL A 49 6.34 -9.70 -2.64
CA VAL A 49 7.17 -10.50 -1.72
C VAL A 49 7.72 -11.73 -2.43
N ASP A 50 6.86 -12.41 -3.20
CA ASP A 50 7.23 -13.55 -4.04
C ASP A 50 6.27 -13.66 -5.24
N LEU A 51 6.31 -14.80 -5.95
CA LEU A 51 5.52 -15.03 -7.16
C LEU A 51 4.00 -14.90 -6.96
N HIS A 52 3.49 -15.17 -5.75
CA HIS A 52 2.06 -15.25 -5.46
C HIS A 52 1.61 -14.31 -4.34
N HIS A 53 2.54 -13.63 -3.67
CA HIS A 53 2.21 -12.76 -2.53
C HIS A 53 2.65 -11.31 -2.75
N MET A 54 1.73 -10.41 -2.42
CA MET A 54 1.97 -8.97 -2.35
C MET A 54 1.49 -8.44 -1.01
N VAL A 55 2.20 -7.44 -0.49
CA VAL A 55 1.86 -6.71 0.73
C VAL A 55 1.60 -5.26 0.39
N PHE A 56 0.82 -4.57 1.22
CA PHE A 56 0.33 -3.22 0.93
C PHE A 56 0.62 -2.27 2.09
N ALA A 57 1.05 -1.06 1.75
CA ALA A 57 1.30 -0.01 2.70
C ALA A 57 0.49 1.25 2.36
N ALA A 58 0.10 1.96 3.42
CA ALA A 58 -0.46 3.30 3.31
C ALA A 58 0.66 4.34 3.38
N VAL A 59 0.55 5.41 2.62
CA VAL A 59 1.49 6.53 2.62
C VAL A 59 0.70 7.82 2.72
N GLU A 60 1.08 8.70 3.64
CA GLU A 60 0.45 10.02 3.75
C GLU A 60 0.59 10.82 2.44
N LYS A 61 -0.37 11.71 2.20
CA LYS A 61 -0.40 12.54 0.99
C LYS A 61 0.54 13.72 1.07
#